data_AF-A0A975XNF4-F1
#
_entry.id   AF-A0A975XNF4-F1
#
_cell.length_a   1.000
_cell.length_b   1.000
_cell.length_c   1.000
_cell.angle_alpha   90.00
_cell.angle_beta   90.00
_cell.angle_gamma   90.00
#
_symmetry.space_group_name_H-M   'P 1'
#
loop_
_entity.id
_entity.type
_entity.pdbx_description
1 polymer ?
#
loop_
_entity_poly.entity_id
_entity_poly.type
_entity_poly.pdbx_seq_one_letter_code
_entity_poly.pdbx_strand_id
1 'polypeptide(L)'
;MIIIAKTVVDDGFVAYLVNGAEFHGRWEIPIIKKDLIEIPKDIVPFDKVKKISEEDRKKVFVHFYMHDLTFRRILSDIDKYFHLLSDFGGIISPDFSLYIDMSLCLQLTNVYLNRAVGYYFQSKGIKVIPNVRWGDERTFEFAFLGLEKESVYAISTVACIRSLEEKNRFKKGLKEMIKRLKPKQIIVNGTRPEYVFKDFYKDVEFINFECWTSRMKQGKVNGNK
;
A
#
# COMPACT_ATOMS: atom_id res chain seq x y z
N MET A 1 -37.67 -15.80 -5.24
CA MET A 1 -36.58 -14.91 -4.79
C MET A 1 -35.77 -14.56 -6.03
N ILE A 2 -35.90 -13.33 -6.54
CA ILE A 2 -35.24 -12.91 -7.77
C ILE A 2 -33.77 -12.70 -7.45
N ILE A 3 -32.90 -13.57 -7.98
CA ILE A 3 -31.46 -13.34 -7.98
C ILE A 3 -31.24 -12.24 -9.03
N ILE A 4 -31.13 -10.99 -8.56
CA ILE A 4 -30.65 -9.90 -9.40
C ILE A 4 -29.16 -10.16 -9.59
N ALA A 5 -28.80 -10.89 -10.66
CA ALA A 5 -27.45 -10.88 -11.16
C ALA A 5 -27.17 -9.43 -11.58
N LYS A 6 -26.43 -8.69 -10.74
CA LYS A 6 -25.77 -7.48 -11.19
C LYS A 6 -24.83 -7.91 -12.30
N THR A 7 -25.23 -7.69 -13.54
CA THR A 7 -24.31 -7.64 -14.67
C THR A 7 -23.31 -6.53 -14.33
N VAL A 8 -22.19 -6.92 -13.72
CA VAL A 8 -21.02 -6.05 -13.65
C VAL A 8 -20.60 -5.92 -15.10
N VAL A 9 -21.01 -4.81 -15.73
CA VAL A 9 -20.47 -4.44 -17.03
C VAL A 9 -18.98 -4.30 -16.83
N ASP A 10 -18.20 -5.19 -17.45
CA ASP A 10 -16.76 -5.02 -17.54
C ASP A 10 -16.51 -3.82 -18.45
N ASP A 11 -16.41 -2.64 -17.83
CA ASP A 11 -16.15 -1.38 -18.50
C ASP A 11 -14.65 -1.24 -18.88
N GLY A 12 -13.81 -2.21 -18.51
CA GLY A 12 -12.36 -2.15 -18.67
C GLY A 12 -11.66 -1.16 -17.74
N PHE A 13 -12.40 -0.34 -16.99
CA PHE A 13 -11.90 0.69 -16.08
C PHE A 13 -12.01 0.29 -14.60
N VAL A 14 -12.76 -0.77 -14.31
CA VAL A 14 -12.97 -1.31 -12.95
C VAL A 14 -13.64 -0.26 -12.04
N ALA A 15 -14.50 0.60 -12.61
CA ALA A 15 -15.10 1.73 -11.88
C ALA A 15 -15.96 1.30 -10.69
N TYR A 16 -16.47 0.06 -10.71
CA TYR A 16 -17.25 -0.51 -9.61
C TYR A 16 -16.47 -0.64 -8.30
N LEU A 17 -15.13 -0.62 -8.31
CA LEU A 17 -14.31 -0.72 -7.09
C LEU A 17 -14.60 0.40 -6.08
N VAL A 18 -14.98 1.57 -6.58
CA VAL A 18 -15.19 2.78 -5.77
C VAL A 18 -16.67 3.08 -5.55
N ASN A 19 -17.56 2.10 -5.74
CA ASN A 19 -18.98 2.33 -5.54
C ASN A 19 -19.27 2.71 -4.07
N GLY A 20 -19.95 3.85 -3.88
CA GLY A 20 -20.20 4.44 -2.57
C GLY A 20 -19.00 5.13 -1.92
N ALA A 21 -17.87 5.28 -2.62
CA ALA A 21 -16.70 5.95 -2.06
C ALA A 21 -16.93 7.45 -1.90
N GLU A 22 -16.37 8.00 -0.83
CA GLU A 22 -16.10 9.43 -0.75
C GLU A 22 -14.78 9.73 -1.48
N PHE A 23 -14.69 10.91 -2.08
CA PHE A 23 -13.55 11.32 -2.90
C PHE A 23 -12.85 12.55 -2.34
N HIS A 24 -11.52 12.61 -2.51
CA HIS A 24 -10.67 13.68 -2.00
C HIS A 24 -10.00 14.44 -3.14
N GLY A 25 -10.17 15.76 -3.13
CA GLY A 25 -9.49 16.70 -4.01
C GLY A 25 -10.06 16.72 -5.43
N ARG A 26 -9.50 17.58 -6.28
CA ARG A 26 -9.99 17.80 -7.65
C ARG A 26 -9.87 16.58 -8.59
N TRP A 27 -9.07 15.61 -8.18
CA TRP A 27 -8.78 14.40 -8.95
C TRP A 27 -9.68 13.22 -8.56
N GLU A 28 -10.64 13.45 -7.65
CA GLU A 28 -11.59 12.45 -7.18
C GLU A 28 -10.90 11.15 -6.75
N ILE A 29 -9.89 11.26 -5.88
CA ILE A 29 -9.17 10.10 -5.36
C ILE A 29 -10.00 9.48 -4.22
N PRO A 30 -10.38 8.19 -4.30
CA PRO A 30 -11.24 7.56 -3.30
C PRO A 30 -10.55 7.52 -1.94
N ILE A 31 -11.31 7.73 -0.87
CA ILE A 31 -10.80 7.80 0.50
C ILE A 31 -10.74 6.40 1.11
N ILE A 32 -9.55 6.00 1.57
CA ILE A 32 -9.39 4.91 2.53
C ILE A 32 -9.52 5.52 3.93
N LYS A 33 -10.54 5.10 4.67
CA LYS A 33 -10.80 5.59 6.03
C LYS A 33 -9.73 5.11 6.99
N LYS A 34 -9.42 5.92 8.01
CA LYS A 34 -8.56 5.49 9.11
C LYS A 34 -9.23 4.34 9.84
N ASP A 35 -8.43 3.36 10.25
CA ASP A 35 -8.90 2.18 10.96
C ASP A 35 -7.99 1.91 12.16
N LEU A 36 -8.55 1.26 13.19
CA LEU A 36 -7.81 0.83 14.37
C LEU A 36 -7.10 -0.49 14.04
N ILE A 37 -5.86 -0.36 13.56
CA ILE A 37 -5.05 -1.49 13.11
C ILE A 37 -3.95 -1.78 14.12
N GLU A 38 -3.97 -2.99 14.67
CA GLU A 38 -2.83 -3.55 15.40
C GLU A 38 -1.71 -3.91 14.42
N ILE A 39 -0.48 -3.58 14.79
CA ILE A 39 0.69 -3.82 13.96
C ILE A 39 0.91 -5.33 13.79
N PRO A 40 0.91 -5.84 12.55
CA PRO A 40 1.02 -7.28 12.29
C PRO A 40 2.34 -7.85 12.75
N LYS A 41 2.37 -9.17 12.99
CA LYS A 41 3.59 -9.90 13.35
C LYS A 41 4.60 -9.95 12.19
N ASP A 42 4.10 -9.97 10.96
CA ASP A 42 4.89 -9.99 9.74
C ASP A 42 4.08 -9.40 8.58
N ILE A 43 4.77 -9.03 7.50
CA ILE A 43 4.18 -8.67 6.22
C ILE A 43 4.67 -9.65 5.15
N VAL A 44 3.75 -10.12 4.30
CA VAL A 44 4.04 -11.19 3.32
C VAL A 44 3.73 -10.73 1.90
N PRO A 45 4.59 -11.03 0.91
CA PRO A 45 4.30 -10.67 -0.47
C PRO A 45 3.06 -11.41 -0.97
N PHE A 46 2.21 -10.70 -1.71
CA PHE A 46 1.02 -11.24 -2.38
C PHE A 46 1.25 -12.53 -3.18
N ASP A 47 2.38 -12.67 -3.88
CA ASP A 47 2.68 -13.88 -4.65
C ASP A 47 3.15 -15.07 -3.77
N LYS A 48 3.34 -14.86 -2.47
CA LYS A 48 3.76 -15.86 -1.48
C LYS A 48 2.68 -16.23 -0.47
N VAL A 49 1.47 -15.68 -0.57
CA VAL A 49 0.35 -15.94 0.37
C VAL A 49 0.05 -17.42 0.56
N LYS A 50 0.22 -18.25 -0.48
CA LYS A 50 0.02 -19.71 -0.41
C LYS A 50 1.06 -20.45 0.45
N LYS A 51 2.16 -19.80 0.81
CA LYS A 51 3.21 -20.37 1.68
C LYS A 51 2.93 -20.15 3.16
N ILE A 52 1.91 -19.37 3.50
CA ILE A 52 1.56 -19.04 4.88
C ILE A 52 0.55 -20.07 5.40
N SER A 53 0.88 -20.69 6.53
CA SER A 53 0.00 -21.62 7.23
C SER A 53 -1.27 -20.92 7.69
N GLU A 54 -2.38 -21.65 7.77
CA GLU A 54 -3.69 -21.09 8.15
C GLU A 54 -3.65 -20.44 9.55
N GLU A 55 -2.93 -21.05 10.50
CA GLU A 55 -2.74 -20.55 11.86
C GLU A 55 -2.04 -19.19 11.94
N ASP A 56 -1.25 -18.82 10.93
CA ASP A 56 -0.50 -17.56 10.90
C ASP A 56 -1.14 -16.48 10.03
N ARG A 57 -2.08 -16.82 9.13
CA ARG A 57 -2.70 -15.84 8.20
C ARG A 57 -3.27 -14.63 8.94
N LYS A 58 -3.99 -14.85 10.05
CA LYS A 58 -4.60 -13.77 10.85
C LYS A 58 -3.60 -12.88 11.60
N LYS A 59 -2.33 -13.29 11.68
CA LYS A 59 -1.26 -12.54 12.37
C LYS A 59 -0.40 -11.70 11.40
N VAL A 60 -0.59 -11.86 10.09
CA VAL A 60 0.26 -11.23 9.07
C VAL A 60 -0.57 -10.42 8.08
N PHE A 61 0.05 -9.39 7.50
CA PHE A 61 -0.58 -8.56 6.47
C PHE A 61 0.03 -8.85 5.11
N VAL A 62 -0.80 -8.83 4.06
CA VAL A 62 -0.32 -9.03 2.69
C VAL A 62 0.11 -7.70 2.06
N HIS A 63 1.28 -7.65 1.46
CA HIS A 63 1.79 -6.46 0.75
C HIS A 63 2.06 -6.72 -0.73
N PHE A 64 2.19 -5.63 -1.49
CA PHE A 64 2.34 -5.65 -2.95
C PHE A 64 3.67 -5.08 -3.45
N TYR A 65 4.68 -4.94 -2.56
CA TYR A 65 6.07 -4.57 -2.90
C TYR A 65 6.78 -5.59 -3.81
N MET A 66 6.35 -5.68 -5.06
CA MET A 66 6.84 -6.53 -6.14
C MET A 66 6.56 -5.85 -7.48
N HIS A 67 6.96 -6.47 -8.59
CA HIS A 67 6.68 -5.91 -9.92
C HIS A 67 5.18 -5.80 -10.18
N ASP A 68 4.74 -4.66 -10.72
CA ASP A 68 3.34 -4.38 -11.02
C ASP A 68 2.66 -5.53 -11.80
N LEU A 69 3.32 -6.08 -12.82
CA LEU A 69 2.79 -7.18 -13.64
C LEU A 69 2.40 -8.42 -12.81
N THR A 70 3.05 -8.64 -11.66
CA THR A 70 2.77 -9.78 -10.78
C THR A 70 1.43 -9.64 -10.06
N PHE A 71 1.08 -8.43 -9.62
CA PHE A 71 -0.14 -8.21 -8.85
C PHE A 71 -1.27 -7.52 -9.63
N ARG A 72 -1.01 -6.95 -10.82
CA ARG A 72 -2.03 -6.30 -11.66
C ARG A 72 -3.26 -7.16 -11.93
N ARG A 73 -3.11 -8.48 -11.93
CA ARG A 73 -4.21 -9.46 -11.99
C ARG A 73 -5.32 -9.24 -10.94
N ILE A 74 -5.02 -8.53 -9.84
CA ILE A 74 -6.01 -8.15 -8.83
C ILE A 74 -7.10 -7.25 -9.39
N LEU A 75 -6.79 -6.43 -10.40
CA LEU A 75 -7.75 -5.54 -11.05
C LEU A 75 -8.72 -6.31 -11.96
N SER A 76 -8.29 -7.44 -12.51
CA SER A 76 -9.09 -8.27 -13.41
C SER A 76 -10.01 -9.25 -12.67
N ASP A 77 -9.69 -9.60 -11.42
CA ASP A 77 -10.44 -10.62 -10.66
C ASP A 77 -10.43 -10.30 -9.15
N ILE A 78 -10.92 -9.12 -8.80
CA ILE A 78 -10.84 -8.59 -7.44
C ILE A 78 -11.58 -9.48 -6.43
N ASP A 79 -12.69 -10.11 -6.83
CA ASP A 79 -13.52 -10.95 -5.96
C ASP A 79 -12.83 -12.25 -5.56
N LYS A 80 -12.15 -12.92 -6.51
CA LYS A 80 -11.30 -14.07 -6.19
C LYS A 80 -10.22 -13.71 -5.19
N TYR A 81 -9.58 -12.55 -5.37
CA TYR A 81 -8.54 -12.11 -4.43
C TYR A 81 -9.10 -11.63 -3.11
N PHE A 82 -10.33 -11.12 -3.07
CA PHE A 82 -11.03 -10.84 -1.81
C PHE A 82 -11.15 -12.12 -0.97
N HIS A 83 -11.65 -13.22 -1.54
CA HIS A 83 -11.76 -14.49 -0.82
C HIS A 83 -10.41 -15.02 -0.33
N LEU A 84 -9.34 -14.82 -1.11
CA LEU A 84 -8.00 -15.21 -0.69
C LEU A 84 -7.45 -14.33 0.44
N LEU A 85 -7.66 -13.02 0.36
CA LEU A 85 -7.09 -12.04 1.27
C LEU A 85 -7.91 -11.88 2.56
N SER A 86 -9.19 -12.25 2.56
CA SER A 86 -10.06 -12.23 3.75
C SER A 86 -9.59 -13.17 4.87
N ASP A 87 -8.78 -14.18 4.54
CA ASP A 87 -8.18 -15.09 5.53
C ASP A 87 -7.03 -14.47 6.32
N PHE A 88 -6.47 -13.36 5.82
CA PHE A 88 -5.33 -12.69 6.44
C PHE A 88 -5.77 -11.69 7.51
N GLY A 89 -4.81 -11.20 8.31
CA GLY A 89 -5.06 -10.16 9.32
C GLY A 89 -5.43 -8.81 8.70
N GLY A 90 -5.01 -8.60 7.46
CA GLY A 90 -5.28 -7.41 6.66
C GLY A 90 -4.35 -7.33 5.45
N ILE A 91 -4.42 -6.22 4.73
CA ILE A 91 -3.54 -5.92 3.60
C ILE A 91 -2.87 -4.56 3.77
N ILE A 92 -1.74 -4.40 3.11
CA ILE A 92 -1.20 -3.10 2.71
C ILE A 92 -1.71 -2.82 1.29
N SER A 93 -2.26 -1.64 1.00
CA SER A 93 -2.84 -1.36 -0.33
C SER A 93 -1.80 -1.50 -1.47
N PRO A 94 -2.21 -1.79 -2.72
CA PRO A 94 -1.27 -2.13 -3.79
C PRO A 94 -0.23 -1.06 -4.12
N ASP A 95 1.02 -1.46 -4.35
CA ASP A 95 2.14 -0.55 -4.62
C ASP A 95 2.37 -0.34 -6.12
N PHE A 96 1.44 0.32 -6.81
CA PHE A 96 1.61 0.67 -8.22
C PHE A 96 2.79 1.62 -8.44
N SER A 97 3.57 1.36 -9.47
CA SER A 97 4.83 2.08 -9.69
C SER A 97 4.63 3.52 -10.18
N LEU A 98 5.34 4.46 -9.54
CA LEU A 98 5.45 5.87 -9.97
C LEU A 98 6.86 6.15 -10.48
N TYR A 99 7.12 5.83 -11.75
CA TYR A 99 8.39 6.14 -12.40
C TYR A 99 8.48 7.63 -12.72
N ILE A 100 9.64 8.26 -12.51
CA ILE A 100 9.80 9.73 -12.65
C ILE A 100 9.63 10.17 -14.11
N ASP A 101 10.08 9.34 -15.03
CA ASP A 101 10.01 9.53 -16.48
C ASP A 101 8.62 9.24 -17.06
N MET A 102 7.70 8.69 -16.25
CA MET A 102 6.30 8.50 -16.62
C MET A 102 5.55 9.83 -16.64
N SER A 103 4.59 9.99 -17.56
CA SER A 103 3.68 11.13 -17.55
C SER A 103 2.89 11.24 -16.24
N LEU A 104 2.59 12.46 -15.80
CA LEU A 104 1.85 12.68 -14.56
C LEU A 104 0.45 12.08 -14.59
N CYS A 105 -0.18 11.96 -15.75
CA CYS A 105 -1.50 11.31 -15.86
C CYS A 105 -1.44 9.83 -15.48
N LEU A 106 -0.42 9.09 -15.92
CA LEU A 106 -0.26 7.68 -15.56
C LEU A 106 0.15 7.53 -14.09
N GLN A 107 0.98 8.44 -13.57
CA GLN A 107 1.32 8.47 -12.15
C GLN A 107 0.08 8.73 -11.27
N LEU A 108 -0.79 9.66 -11.68
CA LEU A 108 -2.06 9.93 -11.04
C LEU A 108 -2.99 8.70 -11.09
N THR A 109 -3.11 8.04 -12.24
CA THR A 109 -3.89 6.80 -12.39
C THR A 109 -3.39 5.70 -11.44
N ASN A 110 -2.08 5.53 -11.30
CA ASN A 110 -1.52 4.54 -10.38
C ASN A 110 -1.80 4.87 -8.91
N VAL A 111 -1.81 6.17 -8.53
CA VAL A 111 -2.27 6.60 -7.20
C VAL A 111 -3.76 6.31 -7.02
N TYR A 112 -4.59 6.60 -8.02
CA TYR A 112 -6.01 6.27 -7.98
C TYR A 112 -6.25 4.77 -7.80
N LEU A 113 -5.58 3.92 -8.58
CA LEU A 113 -5.74 2.45 -8.50
C LEU A 113 -5.30 1.88 -7.16
N ASN A 114 -4.25 2.42 -6.54
CA ASN A 114 -3.89 2.05 -5.16
C ASN A 114 -5.07 2.30 -4.21
N ARG A 115 -5.65 3.49 -4.27
CA ARG A 115 -6.73 3.91 -3.37
C ARG A 115 -8.03 3.17 -3.66
N ALA A 116 -8.37 2.97 -4.92
CA ALA A 116 -9.56 2.24 -5.35
C ALA A 116 -9.55 0.80 -4.85
N VAL A 117 -8.42 0.09 -5.02
CA VAL A 117 -8.29 -1.28 -4.53
C VAL A 117 -8.29 -1.33 -2.99
N GLY A 118 -7.59 -0.39 -2.34
CA GLY A 118 -7.61 -0.29 -0.87
C GLY A 118 -9.01 -0.02 -0.32
N TYR A 119 -9.74 0.93 -0.92
CA TYR A 119 -11.13 1.23 -0.57
C TYR A 119 -12.02 0.01 -0.78
N TYR A 120 -11.90 -0.70 -1.92
CA TYR A 120 -12.69 -1.89 -2.19
C TYR A 120 -12.56 -2.92 -1.07
N PHE A 121 -11.33 -3.30 -0.71
CA PHE A 121 -11.11 -4.28 0.35
C PHE A 121 -11.58 -3.78 1.72
N GLN A 122 -11.37 -2.50 2.03
CA GLN A 122 -11.85 -1.89 3.27
C GLN A 122 -13.39 -1.92 3.35
N SER A 123 -14.08 -1.58 2.26
CA SER A 123 -15.55 -1.60 2.18
C SER A 123 -16.15 -3.00 2.39
N LYS A 124 -15.35 -4.05 2.19
CA LYS A 124 -15.71 -5.45 2.41
C LYS A 124 -15.27 -6.00 3.79
N GLY A 125 -14.76 -5.13 4.67
CA GLY A 125 -14.39 -5.47 6.04
C GLY A 125 -12.96 -6.01 6.22
N ILE A 126 -12.10 -5.96 5.19
CA ILE A 126 -10.67 -6.27 5.36
C ILE A 126 -9.97 -5.03 5.95
N LYS A 127 -9.12 -5.23 6.95
CA LYS A 127 -8.25 -4.17 7.47
C LYS A 127 -7.23 -3.74 6.42
N VAL A 128 -7.12 -2.44 6.16
CA VAL A 128 -6.23 -1.90 5.12
C VAL A 128 -5.29 -0.85 5.72
N ILE A 129 -4.00 -1.11 5.64
CA ILE A 129 -2.97 -0.08 5.84
C ILE A 129 -2.67 0.55 4.47
N PRO A 130 -2.88 1.85 4.26
CA PRO A 130 -2.59 2.45 2.98
C PRO A 130 -1.08 2.46 2.70
N ASN A 131 -0.68 1.93 1.55
CA ASN A 131 0.65 2.16 1.00
C ASN A 131 0.74 3.58 0.43
N VAL A 132 1.82 4.27 0.78
CA VAL A 132 2.11 5.62 0.29
C VAL A 132 3.34 5.58 -0.60
N ARG A 133 3.17 6.02 -1.84
CA ARG A 133 4.24 6.15 -2.82
C ARG A 133 4.17 7.51 -3.49
N TRP A 134 5.34 8.04 -3.82
CA TRP A 134 5.53 9.28 -4.55
C TRP A 134 6.59 9.08 -5.64
N GLY A 135 6.52 9.88 -6.70
CA GLY A 135 7.55 9.93 -7.75
C GLY A 135 8.61 10.95 -7.39
N ASP A 136 8.35 12.20 -7.74
CA ASP A 136 9.10 13.39 -7.35
C ASP A 136 8.16 14.48 -6.81
N GLU A 137 8.65 15.70 -6.62
CA GLU A 137 7.87 16.82 -6.08
C GLU A 137 6.60 17.12 -6.87
N ARG A 138 6.55 16.83 -8.19
CA ARG A 138 5.36 17.03 -9.01
C ARG A 138 4.20 16.16 -8.54
N THR A 139 4.50 14.96 -8.02
CA THR A 139 3.48 14.04 -7.52
C THR A 139 2.87 14.45 -6.19
N PHE A 140 3.50 15.37 -5.45
CA PHE A 140 3.02 15.72 -4.12
C PHE A 140 1.62 16.35 -4.15
N GLU A 141 1.20 16.93 -5.26
CA GLU A 141 -0.17 17.43 -5.44
C GLU A 141 -1.23 16.34 -5.22
N PHE A 142 -0.95 15.09 -5.59
CA PHE A 142 -1.94 14.01 -5.58
C PHE A 142 -1.54 12.74 -4.82
N ALA A 143 -0.24 12.49 -4.58
CA ALA A 143 0.27 11.25 -3.97
C ALA A 143 -0.30 10.96 -2.57
N PHE A 144 -0.74 12.00 -1.86
CA PHE A 144 -1.26 11.91 -0.50
C PHE A 144 -2.79 12.06 -0.42
N LEU A 145 -3.47 12.23 -1.55
CA LEU A 145 -4.94 12.29 -1.59
C LEU A 145 -5.54 10.92 -1.30
N GLY A 146 -6.80 10.91 -0.87
CA GLY A 146 -7.53 9.71 -0.44
C GLY A 146 -7.04 9.10 0.88
N LEU A 147 -6.17 9.77 1.62
CA LEU A 147 -5.58 9.29 2.89
C LEU A 147 -5.97 10.18 4.07
N GLU A 148 -6.54 9.59 5.12
CA GLU A 148 -6.93 10.31 6.33
C GLU A 148 -5.78 10.50 7.33
N LYS A 149 -5.65 11.71 7.87
CA LYS A 149 -4.56 12.05 8.80
C LYS A 149 -4.56 11.17 10.05
N GLU A 150 -3.40 11.09 10.73
CA GLU A 150 -3.25 10.46 12.04
C GLU A 150 -3.60 8.96 12.05
N SER A 151 -3.25 8.30 10.94
CA SER A 151 -3.39 6.85 10.74
C SER A 151 -2.03 6.13 10.71
N VAL A 152 -2.08 4.81 10.56
CA VAL A 152 -0.91 3.96 10.25
C VAL A 152 -0.76 3.87 8.74
N TYR A 153 0.47 4.02 8.26
CA TYR A 153 0.80 3.99 6.84
C TYR A 153 1.94 3.03 6.56
N ALA A 154 2.05 2.55 5.32
CA ALA A 154 3.16 1.73 4.88
C ALA A 154 3.93 2.41 3.74
N ILE A 155 5.26 2.24 3.74
CA ILE A 155 6.16 2.65 2.66
C ILE A 155 7.17 1.54 2.39
N SER A 156 7.74 1.52 1.19
CA SER A 156 8.84 0.63 0.84
C SER A 156 10.07 1.43 0.44
N THR A 157 11.22 1.06 1.00
CA THR A 157 12.52 1.60 0.59
C THR A 157 13.20 0.71 -0.47
N VAL A 158 12.65 -0.48 -0.72
CA VAL A 158 13.19 -1.40 -1.72
C VAL A 158 13.22 -0.71 -3.10
N ALA A 159 14.40 -0.69 -3.70
CA ALA A 159 14.69 -0.04 -4.99
C ALA A 159 14.48 1.48 -5.07
N CYS A 160 14.23 2.17 -3.94
CA CYS A 160 13.96 3.61 -3.93
C CYS A 160 15.07 4.46 -3.27
N ILE A 161 16.15 3.83 -2.80
CA ILE A 161 17.23 4.49 -2.03
C ILE A 161 18.63 3.95 -2.37
N ARG A 162 18.90 3.58 -3.63
CA ARG A 162 20.20 3.01 -4.03
C ARG A 162 21.23 4.13 -4.21
N SER A 163 20.90 5.17 -4.96
CA SER A 163 21.75 6.32 -5.18
C SER A 163 21.54 7.43 -4.13
N LEU A 164 22.46 8.39 -4.06
CA LEU A 164 22.31 9.58 -3.22
C LEU A 164 21.11 10.43 -3.66
N GLU A 165 20.91 10.56 -4.97
CA GLU A 165 19.78 11.28 -5.56
C GLU A 165 18.44 10.64 -5.17
N GLU A 166 18.34 9.31 -5.29
CA GLU A 166 17.17 8.56 -4.87
C GLU A 166 16.88 8.72 -3.37
N LYS A 167 17.92 8.64 -2.52
CA LYS A 167 17.79 8.91 -1.08
C LYS A 167 17.27 10.31 -0.80
N ASN A 168 17.79 11.32 -1.50
CA ASN A 168 17.34 12.71 -1.34
C ASN A 168 15.88 12.89 -1.75
N ARG A 169 15.50 12.33 -2.90
CA ARG A 169 14.12 12.37 -3.39
C ARG A 169 13.16 11.63 -2.44
N PHE A 170 13.57 10.45 -1.96
CA PHE A 170 12.80 9.71 -0.97
C PHE A 170 12.63 10.52 0.32
N LYS A 171 13.71 11.10 0.84
CA LYS A 171 13.69 11.94 2.05
C LYS A 171 12.76 13.15 1.91
N LYS A 172 12.74 13.81 0.76
CA LYS A 172 11.82 14.93 0.48
C LYS A 172 10.36 14.49 0.48
N GLY A 173 10.04 13.37 -0.17
CA GLY A 173 8.67 12.85 -0.18
C GLY A 173 8.22 12.33 1.18
N LEU A 174 9.12 11.70 1.95
CA LEU A 174 8.85 11.29 3.33
C LEU A 174 8.54 12.50 4.22
N LYS A 175 9.33 13.59 4.09
CA LYS A 175 9.06 14.85 4.79
C LYS A 175 7.67 15.40 4.47
N GLU A 176 7.31 15.44 3.19
CA GLU A 176 6.00 15.97 2.76
C GLU A 176 4.84 15.06 3.21
N MET A 177 5.03 13.73 3.15
CA MET A 177 4.09 12.74 3.68
C MET A 177 3.82 12.98 5.16
N ILE A 178 4.87 13.09 5.99
CA ILE A 178 4.75 13.30 7.43
C ILE A 178 4.01 14.62 7.71
N LYS A 179 4.39 15.70 7.02
CA LYS A 179 3.75 17.02 7.15
C LYS A 179 2.25 16.97 6.86
N ARG A 180 1.83 16.29 5.78
CA ARG A 180 0.43 16.28 5.36
C ARG A 180 -0.43 15.30 6.13
N LEU A 181 0.08 14.09 6.34
CA LEU A 181 -0.69 12.99 6.92
C LEU A 181 -0.58 12.91 8.43
N LYS A 182 0.44 13.53 9.05
CA LYS A 182 0.70 13.44 10.50
C LYS A 182 0.58 11.99 11.01
N PRO A 183 1.31 11.05 10.40
CA PRO A 183 1.15 9.63 10.67
C PRO A 183 1.38 9.31 12.14
N LYS A 184 0.59 8.40 12.71
CA LYS A 184 0.87 7.85 14.04
C LYS A 184 2.08 6.93 14.00
N GLN A 185 2.10 6.05 13.01
CA GLN A 185 3.16 5.08 12.79
C GLN A 185 3.37 4.88 11.29
N ILE A 186 4.62 4.60 10.90
CA ILE A 186 4.97 4.22 9.53
C ILE A 186 5.61 2.82 9.54
N ILE A 187 4.98 1.89 8.85
CA ILE A 187 5.53 0.59 8.50
C ILE A 187 6.50 0.76 7.33
N VAL A 188 7.74 0.29 7.49
CA VAL A 188 8.79 0.35 6.48
C VAL A 188 9.12 -1.06 6.02
N ASN A 189 8.92 -1.34 4.73
CA ASN A 189 9.44 -2.54 4.08
C ASN A 189 10.82 -2.25 3.47
N GLY A 190 11.85 -2.91 3.98
CA GLY A 190 13.23 -2.77 3.50
C GLY A 190 14.17 -2.18 4.54
N THR A 191 15.22 -1.50 4.09
CA THR A 191 16.23 -0.90 4.97
C THR A 191 15.84 0.52 5.38
N ARG A 192 16.30 0.93 6.56
CA ARG A 192 16.06 2.25 7.14
C ARG A 192 17.39 2.99 7.37
N PRO A 193 18.03 3.52 6.32
CA PRO A 193 19.31 4.23 6.47
C PRO A 193 19.12 5.56 7.22
N GLU A 194 19.98 5.82 8.21
CA GLU A 194 19.96 7.04 9.02
C GLU A 194 19.93 8.33 8.18
N TYR A 195 20.65 8.36 7.06
CA TYR A 195 20.65 9.51 6.14
C TYR A 195 19.24 9.99 5.74
N VAL A 196 18.33 9.03 5.54
CA VAL A 196 16.95 9.28 5.12
C VAL A 196 16.04 9.52 6.33
N PHE A 197 16.18 8.73 7.40
CA PHE A 197 15.16 8.64 8.45
C PHE A 197 15.46 9.39 9.74
N LYS A 198 16.74 9.66 10.05
CA LYS A 198 17.18 10.21 11.35
C LYS A 198 16.42 11.48 11.75
N ASP A 199 16.16 12.35 10.79
CA ASP A 199 15.53 13.66 11.05
C ASP A 199 14.06 13.53 11.47
N PHE A 200 13.43 12.38 11.23
CA PHE A 200 11.99 12.17 11.45
C PHE A 200 11.68 11.31 12.68
N TYR A 201 12.68 10.77 13.38
CA TYR A 201 12.48 9.88 14.54
C TYR A 201 11.77 10.54 15.72
N LYS A 202 11.76 11.87 15.78
CA LYS A 202 11.01 12.63 16.80
C LYS A 202 9.55 12.88 16.39
N ASP A 203 9.25 12.78 15.10
CA ASP A 203 7.95 13.13 14.54
C ASP A 203 7.03 11.92 14.40
N VAL A 204 7.60 10.73 14.14
CA VAL A 204 6.84 9.51 13.90
C VAL A 204 7.62 8.26 14.29
N GLU A 205 6.90 7.26 14.81
CA GLU A 205 7.44 5.93 15.07
C GLU A 205 7.52 5.12 13.77
N PHE A 206 8.70 4.55 13.49
CA PHE A 206 8.95 3.68 12.34
C PHE A 206 9.07 2.23 12.76
N ILE A 207 8.27 1.36 12.15
CA ILE A 207 8.26 -0.09 12.39
C ILE A 207 8.83 -0.77 11.15
N ASN A 208 9.99 -1.41 11.30
CA ASN A 208 10.72 -1.96 10.17
C ASN A 208 10.42 -3.44 9.99
N PHE A 209 10.13 -3.85 8.75
CA PHE A 209 10.08 -5.24 8.34
C PHE A 209 11.17 -5.47 7.29
N GLU A 210 11.99 -6.51 7.48
CA GLU A 210 12.94 -6.91 6.45
C GLU A 210 12.19 -7.35 5.19
N CYS A 211 12.74 -7.02 4.02
CA CYS A 211 12.14 -7.49 2.77
C CYS A 211 12.26 -9.02 2.68
N TRP A 212 11.22 -9.65 2.13
CA TRP A 212 11.12 -11.11 2.03
C TRP A 212 12.36 -11.78 1.43
N THR A 213 12.97 -11.18 0.41
CA THR A 213 14.17 -11.74 -0.24
C THR A 213 15.40 -11.74 0.65
N SER A 214 15.61 -10.69 1.46
CA SER A 214 16.66 -10.65 2.48
C SER A 214 16.43 -11.75 3.52
N ARG A 215 15.18 -11.88 3.96
CA ARG A 215 14.75 -12.83 4.98
C ARG A 215 15.00 -14.29 4.56
N MET A 216 14.62 -14.64 3.33
CA MET A 216 14.84 -16.00 2.81
C MET A 216 16.32 -16.35 2.68
N LYS A 217 17.19 -15.38 2.37
CA LYS A 217 18.65 -15.60 2.36
C LYS A 217 19.21 -15.90 3.75
N GLN A 218 18.55 -15.44 4.80
CA GLN A 218 18.91 -15.70 6.20
C GLN A 218 18.22 -16.94 6.79
N GLY A 219 17.42 -17.69 5.99
CA GLY A 219 16.69 -18.87 6.46
C GLY A 219 15.50 -18.58 7.38
N LYS A 220 15.09 -17.31 7.54
CA LYS A 220 13.96 -16.92 8.40
C LYS A 220 12.64 -17.04 7.63
N VAL A 221 11.79 -17.99 8.00
CA VAL A 221 10.49 -18.20 7.33
C VAL A 221 9.37 -17.40 8.00
N ASN A 222 9.39 -17.26 9.33
CA ASN A 222 8.34 -16.60 10.13
C ASN A 222 8.91 -15.60 11.16
N GLY A 223 8.21 -14.48 11.37
CA GLY A 223 8.55 -13.47 12.38
C GLY A 223 9.53 -12.42 11.86
N ASN A 224 9.08 -11.17 11.80
CA ASN A 224 9.80 -10.09 11.11
C ASN A 224 9.65 -8.74 11.83
N LYS A 225 9.57 -8.79 13.17
CA LYS A 225 9.79 -7.62 14.02
C LYS A 225 11.21 -7.68 14.55
#